data_AF-A0A257SXE7-F1
#
_entry.id   AF-A0A257SXE7-F1
#
_cell.length_a   1.000
_cell.length_b   1.000
_cell.length_c   1.000
_cell.angle_alpha   90.00
_cell.angle_beta   90.00
_cell.angle_gamma   90.00
#
_symmetry.space_group_name_H-M   'P 1'
#
loop_
_entity.id
_entity.type
_entity.pdbx_description
1 polymer ?
#
loop_
_entity_poly.entity_id
_entity_poly.type
_entity_poly.pdbx_seq_one_letter_code
_entity_poly.pdbx_strand_id
1 'polypeptide(L)' 'MILLIDNYDSFVYNLARYFERLGQATLVVRNDAIDVTGVRALRPDALVLSPGPCAPEQAGASLDLVRSLHAELPV' A
#
# COMPACT_ATOMS: atom_id res chain seq x y z
N MET A 1 -1.52 -12.06 -0.69
CA MET A 1 -0.38 -11.13 -0.69
C MET A 1 -0.82 -9.80 -0.09
N ILE A 2 0.03 -9.20 0.74
CA ILE A 2 -0.15 -7.85 1.28
C ILE A 2 0.50 -6.84 0.32
N LEU A 3 -0.28 -5.86 -0.15
CA LEU A 3 0.22 -4.78 -1.00
C LEU A 3 0.62 -3.59 -0.10
N LEU A 4 1.87 -3.17 -0.17
CA LEU A 4 2.38 -2.00 0.53
C LEU A 4 2.51 -0.84 -0.46
N ILE A 5 1.87 0.30 -0.14
CA ILE A 5 2.04 1.54 -0.89
C ILE A 5 3.16 2.35 -0.26
N ASP A 6 4.26 2.50 -1.00
CA ASP A 6 5.41 3.31 -0.64
C ASP A 6 5.14 4.79 -0.94
N ASN A 7 4.90 5.56 0.11
CA ASN A 7 4.81 7.03 0.08
C ASN A 7 6.19 7.69 0.17
N TYR A 8 7.22 7.08 -0.45
CA TYR A 8 8.61 7.49 -0.37
C TYR A 8 9.17 7.40 1.07
N ASP A 9 8.86 6.29 1.74
CA ASP A 9 9.28 6.01 3.12
C ASP A 9 10.67 5.37 3.18
N SER A 10 11.41 5.69 4.23
CA SER A 10 12.69 5.01 4.52
C SER A 10 12.52 3.63 5.15
N PHE A 11 11.31 3.29 5.62
CA PHE A 11 11.06 2.08 6.41
C PHE A 11 10.05 1.09 5.80
N VAL A 12 9.49 1.35 4.61
CA VAL A 12 8.49 0.47 3.97
C VAL A 12 9.00 -0.96 3.79
N TYR A 13 10.28 -1.14 3.45
CA TYR A 13 10.88 -2.47 3.31
C TYR A 13 11.09 -3.18 4.66
N ASN A 14 11.17 -2.45 5.77
CA ASN A 14 11.15 -3.08 7.09
C ASN A 14 9.77 -3.67 7.37
N LEU A 15 8.69 -2.96 7.05
CA LEU A 15 7.32 -3.48 7.18
C LEU A 15 7.11 -4.72 6.30
N ALA A 16 7.51 -4.65 5.02
CA ALA A 16 7.46 -5.79 4.10
C ALA A 16 8.19 -7.01 4.68
N ARG A 17 9.42 -6.81 5.19
CA ARG A 17 10.20 -7.88 5.81
C ARG A 17 9.53 -8.48 7.05
N TYR A 18 8.84 -7.69 7.86
CA TYR A 18 8.10 -8.22 9.02
C TYR A 18 6.93 -9.10 8.60
N PHE A 19 6.19 -8.74 7.55
CA PHE A 19 5.14 -9.58 6.99
C PHE A 19 5.69 -10.87 6.37
N GLU A 20 6.79 -10.78 5.62
CA GLU A 20 7.46 -11.96 5.04
C GLU A 20 7.93 -12.93 6.13
N ARG A 21 8.45 -12.42 7.25
CA ARG A 21 8.83 -13.25 8.41
C ARG A 21 7.64 -13.98 9.04
N LEU A 22 6.43 -13.47 8.85
CA LEU A 22 5.18 -14.12 9.27
C LEU A 22 4.60 -15.04 8.17
N GLY A 23 5.36 -15.29 7.10
CA GLY A 23 4.95 -16.16 5.99
C GLY A 23 4.01 -15.50 4.98
N GLN A 24 3.85 -14.17 5.03
CA GLN A 24 2.99 -13.45 4.08
C GLN A 24 3.81 -13.01 2.86
N ALA A 25 3.28 -13.27 1.65
CA ALA A 25 3.83 -12.67 0.44
C ALA A 25 3.54 -11.16 0.44
N THR A 26 4.53 -10.35 0.07
CA THR A 26 4.37 -8.89 -0.02
C THR A 26 4.73 -8.35 -1.40
N LEU A 27 4.15 -7.21 -1.75
CA LEU A 27 4.54 -6.42 -2.91
C LEU A 27 4.58 -4.95 -2.49
N VAL A 28 5.70 -4.27 -2.74
CA VAL A 28 5.86 -2.83 -2.47
C VAL A 28 5.76 -2.07 -3.79
N VAL A 29 4.87 -1.08 -3.86
CA VAL A 29 4.67 -0.22 -5.04
C VAL A 29 4.57 1.22 -4.61
N ARG A 30 5.17 2.16 -5.36
CA ARG A 30 5.08 3.59 -5.04
C ARG A 30 3.68 4.14 -5.25
N ASN A 31 3.33 5.17 -4.49
CA ASN A 31 2.02 5.84 -4.51
C ASN A 31 1.65 6.49 -5.86
N ASP A 32 2.60 6.61 -6.78
CA ASP A 32 2.44 7.17 -8.13
C ASP A 32 2.55 6.11 -9.24
N ALA A 33 2.79 4.85 -8.87
CA ALA A 33 2.99 3.74 -9.81
C ALA A 33 1.76 2.83 -9.94
N ILE A 34 0.70 3.06 -9.16
CA ILE A 34 -0.52 2.25 -9.18
C ILE A 34 -1.77 3.07 -8.86
N ASP A 35 -2.89 2.69 -9.46
CA ASP A 35 -4.21 3.28 -9.22
C ASP A 35 -5.19 2.23 -8.64
N VAL A 36 -6.42 2.65 -8.33
CA VAL A 36 -7.48 1.78 -7.77
C VAL A 36 -7.74 0.56 -8.67
N THR A 37 -7.73 0.75 -10.00
CA THR A 37 -7.97 -0.32 -10.96
C THR A 37 -6.85 -1.36 -10.92
N GLY A 38 -5.60 -0.90 -10.86
CA GLY A 38 -4.42 -1.74 -10.70
C GLY A 38 -4.46 -2.54 -9.40
N VAL A 39 -4.83 -1.91 -8.29
CA VAL A 39 -4.98 -2.62 -7.00
C VAL A 39 -6.04 -3.72 -7.08
N ARG A 40 -7.21 -3.43 -7.67
CA ARG A 40 -8.26 -4.45 -7.87
C ARG A 40 -7.80 -5.60 -8.77
N ALA A 41 -7.03 -5.31 -9.82
CA ALA A 41 -6.50 -6.34 -10.71
C ALA A 41 -5.48 -7.26 -10.00
N LEU A 42 -4.69 -6.72 -9.07
CA LEU A 42 -3.75 -7.49 -8.26
C LEU A 42 -4.44 -8.40 -7.24
N ARG A 43 -5.67 -8.06 -6.82
CA ARG A 43 -6.44 -8.79 -5.79
C ARG A 43 -5.61 -9.09 -4.52
N PRO A 44 -5.03 -8.07 -3.85
CA PRO A 44 -4.34 -8.27 -2.59
C PRO A 44 -5.32 -8.67 -1.47
N ASP A 45 -4.80 -9.29 -0.42
CA ASP A 45 -5.60 -9.66 0.77
C ASP A 45 -5.74 -8.48 1.75
N ALA A 46 -4.77 -7.57 1.74
CA ALA A 46 -4.76 -6.34 2.54
C ALA A 46 -3.89 -5.27 1.85
N LEU A 47 -4.20 -4.01 2.11
CA LEU A 47 -3.40 -2.85 1.73
C LEU A 47 -2.72 -2.29 2.98
N VAL A 48 -1.47 -1.85 2.87
CA VAL A 48 -0.77 -1.14 3.93
C VAL A 48 -0.18 0.12 3.33
N LEU A 49 -0.52 1.28 3.90
CA LEU A 49 0.09 2.55 3.50
C LEU A 49 1.33 2.79 4.35
N SER A 50 2.49 2.94 3.71
CA SER A 50 3.68 3.34 4.46
C SER A 50 3.54 4.78 4.98
N PRO A 51 4.29 5.15 6.03
CA PRO A 51 4.58 6.54 6.33
C PRO A 51 5.15 7.27 5.10
N GLY A 52 5.29 8.59 5.17
CA GLY A 52 5.96 9.35 4.11
C GLY A 52 6.16 10.80 4.52
N PRO A 53 7.03 11.54 3.82
CA PRO A 53 7.07 12.98 3.98
C PRO A 53 5.77 13.59 3.43
N CYS A 54 5.35 14.75 3.98
CA CYS A 54 4.21 15.57 3.54
C CYS A 54 2.82 15.15 4.05
N ALA A 55 1.82 15.95 3.68
CA ALA A 55 0.42 15.77 4.07
C ALA A 55 -0.32 14.77 3.14
N PRO A 56 -1.45 14.17 3.59
CA PRO A 56 -2.19 13.17 2.80
C PRO A 56 -2.59 13.63 1.40
N GLU A 57 -2.89 14.92 1.21
CA GLU A 57 -3.27 15.51 -0.08
C GLU A 57 -2.14 15.44 -1.13
N GLN A 58 -0.91 15.18 -0.69
CA GLN A 58 0.29 15.08 -1.52
C GLN A 58 0.75 13.62 -1.68
N ALA A 59 0.05 12.65 -1.09
CA ALA A 59 0.46 11.24 -1.02
C ALA A 59 0.01 10.41 -2.25
N GLY A 60 0.04 11.01 -3.44
CA GLY A 60 -0.32 10.34 -4.70
C GLY A 60 -1.69 9.65 -4.65
N ALA A 61 -1.74 8.39 -5.08
CA ALA A 61 -2.97 7.60 -5.11
C ALA A 61 -3.49 7.17 -3.72
N SER A 62 -2.73 7.37 -2.63
CA SER A 62 -3.06 6.81 -1.31
C SER A 62 -4.46 7.20 -0.81
N LEU A 63 -4.87 8.47 -0.96
CA LEU A 63 -6.19 8.92 -0.53
C LEU A 63 -7.33 8.26 -1.32
N ASP A 64 -7.15 8.14 -2.63
CA ASP A 64 -8.16 7.54 -3.51
C ASP A 64 -8.28 6.03 -3.27
N LEU A 65 -7.15 5.35 -2.97
CA LEU A 65 -7.14 3.96 -2.56
C LEU A 65 -7.96 3.73 -1.28
N VAL A 66 -7.73 4.53 -0.23
CA VAL A 66 -8.50 4.41 1.03
C VAL A 66 -9.99 4.63 0.76
N ARG A 67 -10.34 5.75 0.11
CA ARG A 67 -11.74 6.10 -0.16
C ARG A 67 -12.46 5.02 -0.96
N SER A 68 -11.78 4.45 -1.95
CA SER A 68 -12.39 3.49 -2.88
C SER A 68 -12.41 2.05 -2.35
N LEU A 69 -11.46 1.66 -1.50
CA LEU A 69 -11.22 0.24 -1.17
C LEU A 69 -11.46 -0.12 0.30
N HIS A 70 -11.60 0.84 1.23
CA HIS A 70 -11.75 0.55 2.67
C HIS A 70 -12.94 -0.36 3.03
N ALA A 71 -13.98 -0.40 2.19
CA ALA A 71 -15.15 -1.26 2.38
C ALA A 71 -14.99 -2.66 1.77
N GLU A 72 -14.02 -2.83 0.86
CA GLU A 72 -13.80 -4.06 0.10
C GLU A 72 -12.64 -4.89 0.68
N LEU A 73 -11.62 -4.22 1.23
CA LEU A 73 -10.39 -4.83 1.71
C LEU A 73 -9.88 -4.14 2.98
N PRO A 74 -9.26 -4.87 3.92
CA PRO A 74 -8.54 -4.26 5.04
C PRO A 74 -7.44 -3.30 4.57
N VAL A 75 -7.48 -2.07 5.07
CA VAL A 75 -6.50 -0.99 4.82
C VAL A 75 -5.91 -0.52 6.16
#